data_AF-A0A966XD97-F1
#
_entry.id   AF-A0A966XD97-F1
#
_cell.length_a   1.000
_cell.length_b   1.000
_cell.length_c   1.000
_cell.angle_alpha   90.00
_cell.angle_beta   90.00
_cell.angle_gamma   90.00
#
_symmetry.space_group_name_H-M   'P 1'
#
loop_
_entity.id
_entity.type
_entity.pdbx_description
1 polymer ?
#
loop_
_entity_poly.entity_id
_entity_poly.type
_entity_poly.pdbx_seq_one_letter_code
_entity_poly.pdbx_strand_id
1 'polypeptide(L)'
;MAVKLGELICSENPKQALATFGSANVSDSAMKSLSPALGESRLTEAKGDSQPLIGTLFGQPALTNGRKTDDIFPYQPILYSSEPLKESLFPVVSGRESVQIGKMLESLKSDSVLIRPDRYILKLCSQRGETLELAMDQNIRSWFA
;
A
#
# COMPACT_ATOMS: atom_id res chain seq x y z
N MET A 1 -3.76 44.71 -12.93
CA MET A 1 -3.36 44.10 -14.21
C MET A 1 -2.97 42.67 -13.90
N ALA A 2 -3.76 41.68 -14.35
CA ALA A 2 -3.54 40.27 -14.01
C ALA A 2 -2.85 39.57 -15.19
N VAL A 3 -1.57 39.23 -15.02
CA VAL A 3 -0.80 38.45 -16.00
C VAL A 3 -1.09 36.97 -15.73
N LYS A 4 -1.44 36.20 -16.78
CA LYS A 4 -1.80 34.79 -16.62
C LYS A 4 -0.52 33.95 -16.48
N LEU A 5 -0.49 33.06 -15.49
CA LEU A 5 0.66 32.18 -15.20
C LEU A 5 1.10 31.35 -16.43
N GLY A 6 0.18 31.08 -17.36
CA GLY A 6 0.50 30.46 -18.65
C GLY A 6 1.44 31.28 -19.54
N GLU A 7 1.40 32.61 -19.48
CA GLU A 7 2.31 33.48 -20.24
C GLU A 7 3.73 33.46 -19.64
N LEU A 8 3.85 33.28 -18.31
CA LEU A 8 5.15 33.10 -17.65
C LEU A 8 5.78 31.75 -18.03
N ILE A 9 4.98 30.68 -18.01
CA ILE A 9 5.43 29.31 -18.37
C ILE A 9 5.92 29.26 -19.81
N CYS A 10 5.22 29.94 -20.72
CA CYS A 10 5.55 29.97 -22.14
C CYS A 10 6.54 31.09 -22.53
N SER A 11 7.12 31.80 -21.56
CA SER A 11 8.04 32.90 -21.88
C SER A 11 9.39 32.37 -22.37
N GLU A 12 9.89 32.97 -23.45
CA GLU A 12 11.15 32.59 -24.09
C GLU A 12 12.37 32.85 -23.17
N ASN A 13 12.24 33.78 -22.21
CA ASN A 13 13.25 34.09 -21.20
C ASN A 13 12.64 34.11 -19.77
N PRO A 14 12.53 32.95 -19.10
CA PRO A 14 11.77 32.81 -17.86
C PRO A 14 12.39 33.57 -16.68
N LYS A 15 13.72 33.74 -16.65
CA LYS A 15 14.41 34.45 -15.55
C LYS A 15 14.09 35.94 -15.52
N GLN A 16 13.95 36.57 -16.70
CA GLN A 16 13.65 38.00 -16.79
C GLN A 16 12.17 38.25 -16.49
N ALA A 17 11.27 37.38 -16.97
CA ALA A 17 9.85 37.42 -16.64
C ALA A 17 9.57 37.24 -15.14
N LEU A 18 10.31 36.35 -14.46
CA LEU A 18 10.26 36.18 -13.00
C LEU A 18 10.76 37.41 -12.24
N ALA A 19 11.81 38.08 -12.72
CA ALA A 19 12.35 39.28 -12.07
C ALA A 19 11.35 40.45 -12.10
N THR A 20 10.59 40.60 -13.19
CA THR A 20 9.51 41.60 -13.29
C THR A 20 8.29 41.24 -12.42
N PHE A 21 8.04 39.95 -12.18
CA PHE A 21 6.99 39.47 -11.27
C PHE A 21 7.29 39.84 -9.80
N GLY A 22 8.57 39.78 -9.40
CA GLY A 22 8.99 40.10 -8.03
C GLY A 22 9.04 41.59 -7.68
N SER A 23 8.98 42.50 -8.68
CA SER A 23 9.14 43.94 -8.46
C SER A 23 7.83 44.74 -8.45
N ALA A 24 6.69 44.10 -8.73
CA ALA A 24 5.39 44.74 -8.54
C ALA A 24 5.06 44.70 -7.05
N ASN A 25 4.74 45.84 -6.43
CA ASN A 25 4.30 45.94 -5.03
C ASN A 25 3.18 44.92 -4.77
N VAL A 26 3.54 43.76 -4.23
CA VAL A 26 2.63 42.70 -3.81
C VAL A 26 1.98 43.22 -2.55
N SER A 27 0.87 43.95 -2.69
CA SER A 27 -0.07 44.07 -1.58
C SER A 27 -0.46 42.65 -1.16
N ASP A 28 -0.61 42.47 0.14
CA ASP A 28 -0.68 41.21 0.90
C ASP A 28 -1.94 40.36 0.59
N SER A 29 -2.25 40.18 -0.69
CA SER A 29 -3.35 39.39 -1.21
C SER A 29 -2.84 37.98 -1.47
N ALA A 30 -2.63 37.22 -0.39
CA ALA A 30 -2.43 35.78 -0.47
C ALA A 30 -3.58 35.12 -1.28
N MET A 31 -3.23 34.21 -2.18
CA MET A 31 -4.18 33.45 -2.99
C MET A 31 -5.03 32.57 -2.06
N LYS A 32 -6.28 32.96 -1.80
CA LYS A 32 -7.20 32.13 -1.00
C LYS A 32 -7.62 30.92 -1.82
N SER A 33 -7.34 29.73 -1.30
CA SER A 33 -7.84 28.49 -1.88
C SER A 33 -9.38 28.50 -1.89
N LEU A 34 -9.98 28.23 -3.05
CA LEU A 34 -11.42 27.99 -3.23
C LEU A 34 -11.74 26.49 -3.15
N SER A 35 -10.93 25.69 -2.44
CA SER A 35 -11.28 24.29 -2.21
C SER A 35 -12.59 24.24 -1.43
N PRO A 36 -13.66 23.59 -1.95
CA PRO A 36 -14.82 23.30 -1.12
C PRO A 36 -14.33 22.51 0.09
N ALA A 37 -14.87 22.80 1.28
CA ALA A 37 -14.59 21.99 2.45
C ALA A 37 -14.92 20.53 2.09
N LEU A 38 -13.92 19.66 2.14
CA LEU A 38 -14.17 18.22 2.08
C LEU A 38 -15.15 17.94 3.23
N GLY A 39 -16.32 17.38 2.91
CA GLY A 39 -17.35 17.09 3.90
C GLY A 39 -16.81 16.22 5.03
N GLU A 40 -17.54 16.11 6.13
CA GLU A 40 -17.08 15.33 7.29
C GLU A 40 -16.65 13.93 6.88
N SER A 41 -15.36 13.66 7.05
CA SER A 41 -14.75 12.41 6.65
C SER A 41 -15.12 11.34 7.67
N ARG A 42 -15.99 10.41 7.29
CA ARG A 42 -16.28 9.18 8.07
C ARG A 42 -15.09 8.21 8.10
N LEU A 43 -13.96 8.53 7.46
CA LEU A 43 -12.72 7.74 7.58
C LEU A 43 -12.21 7.71 9.02
N THR A 44 -12.59 8.66 9.87
CA THR A 44 -12.27 8.65 11.30
C THR A 44 -13.14 7.68 12.10
N GLU A 45 -14.38 7.42 11.67
CA GLU A 45 -15.27 6.40 12.24
C GLU A 45 -14.82 4.98 11.84
N ALA A 46 -14.21 4.84 10.65
CA ALA A 46 -13.59 3.61 10.16
C ALA A 46 -12.16 3.39 10.70
N LYS A 47 -11.81 3.95 11.87
CA LYS A 47 -10.67 3.47 12.66
C LYS A 47 -11.03 2.12 13.29
N GLY A 48 -11.26 1.11 12.46
CA GLY A 48 -10.91 -0.25 12.85
C GLY A 48 -9.42 -0.25 13.16
N ASP A 49 -9.01 -1.00 14.18
CA ASP A 49 -7.62 -1.16 14.62
C ASP A 49 -6.66 -1.11 13.43
N SER A 50 -6.12 0.07 13.15
CA SER A 50 -5.31 0.29 11.97
C SER A 50 -3.98 -0.36 12.27
N GLN A 51 -3.88 -1.65 11.94
CA GLN A 51 -2.60 -2.34 11.95
C GLN A 51 -1.70 -1.58 10.98
N PRO A 52 -0.64 -0.91 11.47
CA PRO A 52 0.12 0.08 10.70
C PRO A 52 0.84 -0.51 9.47
N LEU A 53 0.78 -1.82 9.30
CA LEU A 53 1.43 -2.61 8.26
C LEU A 53 0.47 -2.95 7.10
N ILE A 54 -0.86 -2.86 7.29
CA ILE A 54 -1.81 -3.10 6.19
C ILE A 54 -1.63 -2.03 5.11
N GLY A 55 -1.60 -2.45 3.84
CA GLY A 55 -1.34 -1.55 2.72
C GLY A 55 0.12 -1.16 2.54
N THR A 56 1.05 -1.76 3.29
CA THR A 56 2.49 -1.63 3.03
C THR A 56 2.97 -2.71 2.07
N LEU A 57 4.05 -2.42 1.34
CA LEU A 57 4.63 -3.36 0.38
C LEU A 57 5.34 -4.48 1.12
N PHE A 58 4.95 -5.72 0.84
CA PHE A 58 5.61 -6.91 1.35
C PHE A 58 6.82 -7.23 0.47
N GLY A 59 7.91 -7.68 1.10
CA GLY A 59 9.11 -8.09 0.38
C GLY A 59 8.84 -9.29 -0.55
N GLN A 60 9.79 -9.58 -1.43
CA GLN A 60 9.79 -10.82 -2.24
C GLN A 60 10.81 -11.79 -1.63
N PRO A 61 10.45 -12.61 -0.64
CA PRO A 61 11.35 -13.62 -0.11
C PRO A 61 11.65 -14.67 -1.18
N ALA A 62 12.90 -15.14 -1.21
CA ALA A 62 13.27 -16.27 -2.04
C ALA A 62 12.80 -17.57 -1.37
N LEU A 63 12.33 -18.50 -2.20
CA LEU A 63 12.02 -19.86 -1.79
C LEU A 63 13.30 -20.69 -1.74
N THR A 64 13.23 -21.90 -1.19
CA THR A 64 14.37 -22.84 -1.09
C THR A 64 15.01 -23.19 -2.43
N ASN A 65 14.25 -23.13 -3.52
CA ASN A 65 14.73 -23.34 -4.89
C ASN A 65 15.34 -22.07 -5.54
N GLY A 66 15.48 -20.97 -4.79
CA GLY A 66 16.01 -19.70 -5.26
C GLY A 66 15.03 -18.87 -6.11
N ARG A 67 13.86 -19.41 -6.44
CA ARG A 67 12.81 -18.67 -7.16
C ARG A 67 12.07 -17.72 -6.22
N LYS A 68 11.50 -16.67 -6.77
CA LYS A 68 10.61 -15.78 -6.03
C LYS A 68 9.20 -16.37 -6.01
N THR A 69 8.42 -15.94 -5.03
CA THR A 69 7.00 -16.34 -4.93
C THR A 69 6.19 -15.92 -6.14
N ASP A 70 6.45 -14.73 -6.70
CA ASP A 70 5.80 -14.24 -7.92
C ASP A 70 6.11 -15.10 -9.17
N ASP A 71 7.25 -15.81 -9.19
CA ASP A 71 7.61 -16.70 -10.30
C ASP A 71 6.76 -17.99 -10.29
N ILE A 72 6.24 -18.37 -9.12
CA ILE A 72 5.43 -19.59 -8.92
C ILE A 72 3.94 -19.26 -8.92
N PHE A 73 3.56 -18.17 -8.27
CA PHE A 73 2.17 -17.73 -8.11
C PHE A 73 1.99 -16.33 -8.72
N PRO A 74 2.07 -16.20 -10.05
CA PRO A 74 1.98 -14.90 -10.70
C PRO A 74 0.58 -14.30 -10.56
N TYR A 75 0.50 -13.02 -10.17
CA TYR A 75 -0.73 -12.23 -10.09
C TYR A 75 -1.83 -12.85 -9.21
N GLN A 76 -1.47 -13.60 -8.18
CA GLN A 76 -2.42 -14.21 -7.25
C GLN A 76 -2.23 -13.68 -5.83
N PRO A 77 -3.29 -13.61 -5.02
CA PRO A 77 -3.14 -13.39 -3.59
C PRO A 77 -2.47 -14.60 -2.94
N ILE A 78 -1.47 -14.38 -2.09
CA ILE A 78 -0.65 -15.44 -1.46
C ILE A 78 -0.76 -15.32 0.06
N LEU A 79 -1.04 -16.44 0.72
CA LEU A 79 -1.03 -16.54 2.17
C LEU A 79 0.32 -17.10 2.65
N TYR A 80 1.10 -16.26 3.34
CA TYR A 80 2.30 -16.70 4.02
C TYR A 80 1.95 -17.10 5.44
N SER A 81 2.32 -18.31 5.87
CA SER A 81 1.97 -18.82 7.20
C SER A 81 3.18 -19.41 7.90
N SER A 82 3.27 -19.23 9.22
CA SER A 82 4.32 -19.76 10.09
C SER A 82 4.45 -21.29 9.91
N GLU A 83 3.32 -21.97 9.89
CA GLU A 83 3.18 -23.42 9.76
C GLU A 83 2.41 -23.81 8.50
N PRO A 84 2.69 -24.98 7.91
CA PRO A 84 1.97 -25.46 6.75
C PRO A 84 0.47 -25.58 7.03
N LEU A 85 -0.33 -25.21 6.05
CA LEU A 85 -1.79 -25.34 6.06
C LEU A 85 -2.18 -26.49 5.13
N LYS A 86 -3.07 -27.38 5.58
CA LYS A 86 -3.53 -28.52 4.78
C LYS A 86 -4.48 -28.10 3.66
N GLU A 87 -5.33 -27.13 3.96
CA GLU A 87 -6.37 -26.63 3.06
C GLU A 87 -6.33 -25.10 3.11
N SER A 88 -6.54 -24.47 1.95
CA SER A 88 -6.64 -23.02 1.81
C SER A 88 -7.23 -22.67 0.44
N LEU A 89 -8.04 -21.61 0.38
CA LEU A 89 -8.54 -21.02 -0.86
C LEU A 89 -7.48 -20.19 -1.60
N PHE A 90 -6.36 -19.91 -0.93
CA PHE A 90 -5.21 -19.18 -1.44
C PHE A 90 -3.99 -20.10 -1.54
N PRO A 91 -3.11 -19.91 -2.52
CA PRO A 91 -1.76 -20.46 -2.48
C PRO A 91 -1.09 -20.13 -1.14
N VAL A 92 -0.57 -21.17 -0.47
CA VAL A 92 0.09 -21.03 0.83
C VAL A 92 1.58 -21.24 0.65
N VAL A 93 2.37 -20.39 1.29
CA VAL A 93 3.81 -20.60 1.45
C VAL A 93 4.13 -20.64 2.93
N SER A 94 4.76 -21.74 3.38
CA SER A 94 5.08 -21.91 4.79
C SER A 94 6.45 -21.33 5.16
N GLY A 95 6.56 -20.74 6.36
CA GLY A 95 7.83 -20.40 6.98
C GLY A 95 8.74 -21.62 7.22
N ARG A 96 8.19 -22.84 7.29
CA ARG A 96 8.98 -24.07 7.33
C ARG A 96 9.68 -24.38 6.01
N GLU A 97 9.14 -23.89 4.89
CA GLU A 97 9.69 -24.10 3.55
C GLU A 97 10.69 -23.00 3.15
N SER A 98 10.72 -21.87 3.86
CA SER A 98 11.72 -20.82 3.69
C SER A 98 12.00 -20.08 5.00
N VAL A 99 13.25 -20.16 5.46
CA VAL A 99 13.76 -19.45 6.65
C VAL A 99 13.54 -17.94 6.54
N GLN A 100 13.60 -17.38 5.33
CA GLN A 100 13.40 -15.95 5.12
C GLN A 100 11.95 -15.53 5.41
N ILE A 101 10.98 -16.38 5.05
CA ILE A 101 9.56 -16.16 5.33
C ILE A 101 9.30 -16.25 6.83
N GLY A 102 9.85 -17.27 7.50
CA GLY A 102 9.76 -17.40 8.96
C GLY A 102 10.27 -16.15 9.68
N LYS A 103 11.46 -15.66 9.31
CA LYS A 103 12.03 -14.41 9.89
C LYS A 103 11.17 -13.18 9.63
N MET A 104 10.56 -13.05 8.44
CA MET A 104 9.65 -11.94 8.15
C MET A 104 8.40 -12.01 9.04
N LEU A 105 7.77 -13.18 9.15
CA LEU A 105 6.59 -13.37 10.00
C LEU A 105 6.88 -13.11 11.48
N GLU A 106 8.04 -13.56 11.98
CA GLU A 106 8.53 -13.24 13.33
C GLU A 106 8.71 -11.73 13.53
N SER A 107 9.31 -11.03 12.55
CA SER A 107 9.49 -9.57 12.62
C SER A 107 8.17 -8.80 12.65
N LEU A 108 7.15 -9.32 11.97
CA LEU A 108 5.79 -8.80 11.94
C LEU A 108 4.95 -9.25 13.15
N LYS A 109 5.50 -10.10 14.03
CA LYS A 109 4.82 -10.71 15.19
C LYS A 109 3.48 -11.33 14.80
N SER A 110 3.43 -11.98 13.65
CA SER A 110 2.20 -12.51 13.04
C SER A 110 2.36 -14.00 12.71
N ASP A 111 1.29 -14.80 12.89
CA ASP A 111 1.24 -16.20 12.46
C ASP A 111 1.16 -16.30 10.94
N SER A 112 0.38 -15.42 10.31
CA SER A 112 0.25 -15.38 8.87
C SER A 112 0.02 -13.98 8.33
N VAL A 113 0.36 -13.78 7.06
CA VAL A 113 0.04 -12.58 6.31
C VAL A 113 -0.52 -12.93 4.94
N LEU A 114 -1.64 -12.30 4.59
CA LEU A 114 -2.22 -12.41 3.26
C LEU A 114 -1.77 -11.22 2.42
N ILE A 115 -1.16 -11.54 1.29
CA ILE A 115 -0.57 -10.57 0.36
C ILE A 115 -1.41 -10.55 -0.90
N ARG A 116 -1.66 -9.34 -1.41
CA ARG A 116 -2.37 -9.11 -2.67
C ARG A 116 -1.50 -9.45 -3.89
N PRO A 117 -2.10 -9.63 -5.08
CA PRO A 117 -1.36 -9.77 -6.34
C PRO A 117 -0.35 -8.66 -6.63
N ASP A 118 -0.59 -7.43 -6.15
CA ASP A 118 0.30 -6.27 -6.29
C ASP A 118 1.32 -6.13 -5.15
N ARG A 119 1.47 -7.19 -4.33
CA ARG A 119 2.44 -7.33 -3.22
C ARG A 119 2.18 -6.48 -1.98
N TYR A 120 1.02 -5.86 -1.88
CA TYR A 120 0.65 -5.15 -0.67
C TYR A 120 0.02 -6.08 0.37
N ILE A 121 0.34 -5.84 1.64
CA ILE A 121 -0.27 -6.57 2.77
C ILE A 121 -1.77 -6.26 2.80
N LEU A 122 -2.60 -7.29 2.67
CA LEU A 122 -4.06 -7.18 2.83
C LEU A 122 -4.47 -7.30 4.30
N LYS A 123 -3.94 -8.32 4.97
CA LYS A 123 -4.35 -8.69 6.34
C LYS A 123 -3.23 -9.45 7.04
N LEU A 124 -3.07 -9.17 8.34
CA LEU A 124 -2.19 -9.94 9.23
C LEU A 124 -3.05 -10.69 10.24
N CYS A 125 -2.63 -11.90 10.57
CA CYS A 125 -3.22 -12.71 11.63
C CYS A 125 -2.15 -12.97 12.68
N SER A 126 -2.43 -12.59 13.91
CA SER A 126 -1.49 -12.82 15.02
C SER A 126 -1.65 -14.22 15.61
N GLN A 127 -2.84 -14.81 15.45
CA GLN A 127 -3.19 -16.10 16.04
C GLN A 127 -3.51 -17.13 14.97
N ARG A 128 -3.19 -18.40 15.25
CA ARG A 128 -3.43 -19.52 14.34
C ARG A 128 -4.92 -19.70 13.97
N GLY A 129 -5.83 -19.42 14.90
CA GLY A 129 -7.28 -19.50 14.64
C GLY A 129 -7.70 -18.54 13.53
N GLU A 130 -7.25 -17.28 13.62
CA GLU A 130 -7.51 -16.25 12.60
C GLU A 130 -6.94 -16.65 11.24
N THR A 131 -5.77 -17.29 11.22
CA THR A 131 -5.13 -17.80 10.00
C THR A 131 -5.98 -18.88 9.32
N LEU A 132 -6.56 -19.80 10.09
CA LEU A 132 -7.41 -20.87 9.55
C LEU A 132 -8.72 -20.30 8.99
N GLU A 133 -9.33 -19.33 9.68
CA GLU A 133 -10.51 -18.62 9.19
C GLU A 133 -10.19 -17.85 7.90
N LEU A 134 -9.07 -17.11 7.88
CA LEU A 134 -8.64 -16.35 6.72
C LEU A 134 -8.34 -17.25 5.52
N ALA A 135 -7.73 -18.41 5.73
CA ALA A 135 -7.45 -19.37 4.68
C ALA A 135 -8.72 -19.86 3.96
N MET A 136 -9.88 -19.80 4.62
CA MET A 136 -11.18 -20.26 4.11
C MET A 136 -12.16 -19.13 3.78
N ASP A 137 -11.71 -17.87 3.85
CA ASP A 137 -12.59 -16.72 3.66
C ASP A 137 -12.97 -16.53 2.18
N GLN A 138 -14.20 -16.94 1.84
CA GLN A 138 -14.74 -16.78 0.49
C GLN A 138 -14.99 -15.32 0.10
N ASN A 139 -15.32 -14.45 1.06
CA ASN A 139 -15.57 -13.05 0.76
C ASN A 139 -14.29 -12.40 0.25
N ILE A 140 -13.18 -12.63 0.96
CA ILE A 140 -11.87 -12.11 0.53
C ILE A 140 -11.45 -12.76 -0.80
N ARG A 141 -11.69 -14.07 -0.97
CA ARG A 141 -11.37 -14.76 -2.22
C ARG A 141 -12.10 -14.14 -3.42
N SER A 142 -13.36 -13.76 -3.27
CA SER A 142 -14.16 -13.14 -4.34
C SER A 142 -13.66 -11.77 -4.80
N TRP A 143 -12.84 -11.08 -4.01
CA TRP A 143 -12.25 -9.80 -4.43
C TRP A 143 -11.21 -9.96 -5.55
N PHE A 144 -10.72 -11.18 -5.74
CA PHE A 144 -9.66 -11.52 -6.71
C PHE A 144 -10.14 -12.52 -7.77
N ALA A 145 -11.44 -12.82 -7.81
CA ALA A 145 -12.05 -13.76 -8.76
C ALA A 145 -12.46 -13.08 -10.07
#